data_AF-A0A929M809-F1
#
_entry.id   AF-A0A929M809-F1
#
_cell.length_a   1.000
_cell.length_b   1.000
_cell.length_c   1.000
_cell.angle_alpha   90.00
_cell.angle_beta   90.00
_cell.angle_gamma   90.00
#
_symmetry.space_group_name_H-M   'P 1'
#
loop_
_entity.id
_entity.type
_entity.pdbx_description
1 polymer ?
#
loop_
_entity_poly.entity_id
_entity_poly.type
_entity_poly.pdbx_seq_one_letter_code
_entity_poly.pdbx_strand_id
1 'polypeptide(L)'
;MHSHDKIAFRLAQILIKLNDGARLSIDELTEEFNVNKRTILRDFERLNVLPIEKANGKYFLADYALGKLSYKDIQAFAILSGVKSLFPDLDDKFISDVLNEKLNKAYLIKNQGFEDLQ
;
A
#
# COMPACT_ATOMS: atom_id res chain seq x y z
N MET A 1 13.91 8.62 -26.68
CA MET A 1 12.95 7.97 -25.77
C MET A 1 11.67 7.69 -26.54
N HIS A 2 11.33 6.43 -26.75
CA HIS A 2 10.20 6.03 -27.59
C HIS A 2 8.87 6.37 -26.91
N SER A 3 7.77 6.37 -27.67
CA SER A 3 6.45 6.71 -27.12
C SER A 3 6.00 5.76 -26.01
N HIS A 4 6.43 4.50 -26.04
CA HIS A 4 6.16 3.52 -24.99
C HIS A 4 6.92 3.82 -23.69
N ASP A 5 8.18 4.22 -23.78
CA ASP A 5 8.96 4.65 -22.62
C ASP A 5 8.30 5.84 -21.91
N LYS A 6 7.72 6.78 -22.69
CA LYS A 6 7.03 7.96 -22.15
C LYS A 6 5.75 7.64 -21.37
N ILE A 7 4.97 6.64 -21.80
CA ILE A 7 3.77 6.22 -21.07
C ILE A 7 4.12 5.39 -19.84
N ALA A 8 5.05 4.44 -19.96
CA ALA A 8 5.48 3.61 -18.84
C ALA A 8 6.05 4.46 -17.72
N PHE A 9 6.91 5.43 -18.05
CA PHE A 9 7.46 6.38 -17.07
C PHE A 9 6.35 7.17 -16.37
N ARG A 10 5.38 7.70 -17.12
CA ARG A 10 4.28 8.50 -16.54
C ARG A 10 3.37 7.67 -15.64
N LEU A 11 3.00 6.46 -16.06
CA LEU A 11 2.20 5.55 -15.24
C LEU A 11 2.93 5.18 -13.95
N ALA A 12 4.23 4.90 -14.01
CA ALA A 12 5.04 4.61 -12.83
C ALA A 12 5.10 5.81 -11.87
N GLN A 13 5.30 7.03 -12.38
CA GLN A 13 5.30 8.24 -11.56
C GLN A 13 3.94 8.53 -10.91
N ILE A 14 2.84 8.39 -11.66
CA ILE A 14 1.49 8.52 -11.11
C ILE A 14 1.26 7.48 -10.01
N LEU A 15 1.64 6.22 -10.24
CA LEU A 15 1.49 5.13 -9.30
C LEU A 15 2.26 5.40 -7.99
N ILE A 16 3.52 5.83 -8.07
CA ILE A 16 4.34 6.17 -6.90
C ILE A 16 3.65 7.26 -6.08
N LYS A 17 3.21 8.35 -6.72
CA LYS A 17 2.53 9.45 -6.02
C LYS A 17 1.23 9.00 -5.36
N LEU A 18 0.42 8.18 -6.05
CA LEU A 18 -0.81 7.62 -5.48
C LEU A 18 -0.50 6.73 -4.27
N ASN A 19 0.51 5.87 -4.35
CA ASN A 19 0.93 5.00 -3.25
C ASN A 19 1.50 5.78 -2.06
N ASP A 20 2.05 6.97 -2.29
CA ASP A 20 2.49 7.88 -1.24
C ASP A 20 1.35 8.67 -0.58
N GLY A 21 0.10 8.51 -1.04
CA GLY A 21 -1.06 9.21 -0.51
C GLY A 21 -1.31 10.57 -1.16
N ALA A 22 -0.65 10.88 -2.29
CA ALA A 22 -0.86 12.14 -2.98
C ALA A 22 -2.28 12.22 -3.58
N ARG A 23 -2.83 13.44 -3.54
CA ARG A 23 -4.08 13.80 -4.23
C ARG A 23 -3.73 14.57 -5.51
N LEU A 24 -3.93 13.93 -6.65
CA LEU A 24 -3.46 14.38 -7.95
C LEU A 24 -4.54 15.12 -8.74
N SER A 25 -4.25 16.33 -9.20
CA SER A 25 -5.10 17.01 -10.20
C SER A 25 -4.72 16.61 -11.62
N ILE A 26 -5.70 16.50 -12.51
CA ILE A 26 -5.45 16.29 -13.94
C ILE A 26 -4.64 17.46 -14.53
N ASP A 27 -4.90 18.68 -14.08
CA ASP A 27 -4.24 19.88 -14.60
C ASP A 27 -2.77 19.94 -14.14
N GLU A 28 -2.50 19.63 -12.86
CA GLU A 28 -1.13 19.52 -12.33
C GLU A 28 -0.32 18.47 -13.11
N LEU A 29 -0.91 17.30 -13.42
CA LEU A 29 -0.23 16.24 -14.18
C LEU A 29 -0.05 16.59 -15.66
N THR A 30 -0.99 17.35 -16.24
CA THR A 30 -0.92 17.85 -17.63
C THR A 30 0.30 18.76 -17.78
N GLU A 31 0.50 19.67 -16.83
CA GLU A 31 1.67 20.56 -16.76
C GLU A 31 2.96 19.78 -16.49
N GLU A 32 2.97 18.92 -15.47
CA GLU A 32 4.15 18.13 -15.05
C GLU A 32 4.71 17.28 -16.20
N PHE A 33 3.83 16.58 -16.93
CA PHE A 33 4.26 15.68 -17.99
C PHE A 33 4.24 16.32 -19.38
N ASN A 34 3.84 17.59 -19.50
CA ASN A 34 3.67 18.32 -20.75
C ASN A 34 2.86 17.51 -21.79
N VAL A 35 1.68 17.03 -21.39
CA VAL A 35 0.73 16.29 -22.23
C VAL A 35 -0.66 16.87 -22.08
N ASN A 36 -1.58 16.57 -22.99
CA ASN A 36 -2.96 17.05 -22.87
C ASN A 36 -3.77 16.25 -21.81
N LYS A 37 -4.89 16.85 -21.37
CA LYS A 37 -5.81 16.24 -20.40
C LYS A 37 -6.31 14.85 -20.84
N ARG A 38 -6.56 14.64 -22.14
CA ARG A 38 -7.03 13.35 -22.67
C ARG A 38 -6.00 12.23 -22.49
N THR A 39 -4.71 12.55 -22.56
CA THR A 39 -3.63 11.61 -22.27
C THR A 39 -3.66 11.20 -20.81
N ILE A 40 -3.71 12.16 -19.87
CA ILE A 40 -3.77 11.86 -18.43
C ILE A 40 -5.02 11.05 -18.07
N LEU A 41 -6.19 11.41 -18.61
CA LEU A 41 -7.42 10.65 -18.38
C LEU A 41 -7.30 9.19 -18.84
N ARG A 42 -6.69 8.95 -20.00
CA ARG A 42 -6.40 7.59 -20.48
C ARG A 42 -5.38 6.86 -19.61
N ASP A 43 -4.47 7.57 -18.96
CA ASP A 43 -3.54 6.93 -18.01
C ASP A 43 -4.29 6.48 -16.75
N PHE A 44 -5.22 7.29 -16.24
CA PHE A 44 -6.11 6.86 -15.15
C PHE A 44 -7.02 5.69 -15.55
N GLU A 45 -7.53 5.65 -16.79
CA GLU A 45 -8.27 4.49 -17.30
C GLU A 45 -7.42 3.21 -17.28
N ARG A 46 -6.13 3.29 -17.61
CA ARG A 46 -5.20 2.15 -17.54
C ARG A 46 -4.90 1.71 -16.10
N LEU A 47 -5.05 2.62 -15.15
CA LEU A 47 -4.89 2.36 -13.72
C LEU A 47 -6.20 1.95 -13.04
N ASN A 48 -7.29 1.66 -13.78
CA ASN A 48 -8.60 1.34 -13.18
C ASN A 48 -8.62 0.08 -12.30
N VAL A 49 -7.57 -0.75 -12.41
CA VAL A 49 -7.39 -1.93 -11.56
C VAL A 49 -7.10 -1.55 -10.11
N LEU A 50 -6.69 -0.30 -9.87
CA LEU A 50 -6.47 0.25 -8.55
C LEU A 50 -7.75 0.93 -8.04
N PRO A 51 -8.03 0.85 -6.73
CA PRO A 51 -9.15 1.56 -6.12
C PRO A 51 -8.85 3.06 -6.00
N ILE A 52 -8.85 3.77 -7.13
CA ILE A 52 -8.64 5.21 -7.20
C ILE A 52 -9.99 5.90 -7.01
N GLU A 53 -10.06 6.75 -5.99
CA GLU A 53 -11.19 7.60 -5.69
C GLU A 53 -11.00 9.01 -6.26
N LYS A 54 -12.11 9.75 -6.36
CA LYS A 54 -12.12 11.13 -6.82
C LYS A 54 -12.97 12.00 -5.90
N ALA A 55 -12.36 13.04 -5.34
CA ALA A 55 -13.03 14.05 -4.53
C ALA A 55 -12.42 15.43 -4.79
N ASN A 56 -13.25 16.48 -4.83
CA ASN A 56 -12.82 17.87 -5.03
C ASN A 56 -11.90 18.06 -6.26
N GLY A 57 -12.18 17.32 -7.34
CA GLY A 57 -11.39 17.40 -8.58
C GLY A 57 -10.02 16.70 -8.54
N LYS A 58 -9.64 16.07 -7.42
CA LYS A 58 -8.39 15.32 -7.27
C LYS A 58 -8.63 13.82 -7.22
N TYR A 59 -7.67 13.07 -7.76
CA TYR A 59 -7.63 11.61 -7.78
C TYR A 59 -6.64 11.10 -6.73
N PHE A 60 -7.01 10.07 -5.98
CA PHE A 60 -6.17 9.49 -4.93
C PHE A 60 -6.51 8.02 -4.72
N LEU A 61 -5.57 7.25 -4.18
CA LEU A 61 -5.82 5.86 -3.85
C LEU A 61 -6.68 5.79 -2.57
N ALA A 62 -7.67 4.88 -2.53
CA ALA A 62 -8.46 4.66 -1.33
C ALA A 62 -7.56 4.33 -0.12
N ASP A 63 -7.92 4.83 1.07
CA ASP A 63 -7.05 4.76 2.25
C ASP A 63 -6.64 3.32 2.61
N TYR A 64 -7.55 2.34 2.44
CA TYR A 64 -7.27 0.92 2.69
C TYR A 64 -6.31 0.28 1.68
N ALA A 65 -6.10 0.93 0.54
CA ALA A 65 -5.26 0.44 -0.56
C ALA A 65 -3.93 1.18 -0.66
N LEU A 66 -3.75 2.27 0.09
CA LEU A 66 -2.42 2.81 0.36
C LEU A 66 -1.60 1.66 0.95
N GLY A 67 -0.56 1.22 0.24
CA GLY A 67 0.27 0.05 0.56
C GLY A 67 1.11 0.21 1.83
N LYS A 68 0.61 0.94 2.82
CA LYS A 68 1.23 1.22 4.11
C LYS A 68 0.35 0.60 5.21
N LEU A 69 0.27 -0.73 5.25
CA LEU A 69 0.29 -1.36 6.58
C LEU A 69 1.73 -1.24 7.04
N SER A 70 2.03 -0.12 7.70
CA SER A 70 3.35 0.05 8.32
C SER A 70 3.49 -0.95 9.47
N TYR A 71 4.73 -1.15 9.94
CA TYR A 71 4.96 -1.92 11.16
C TYR A 71 4.16 -1.37 12.34
N LYS A 72 3.95 -0.04 12.39
CA LYS A 72 3.11 0.61 13.40
C LYS A 72 1.64 0.25 13.27
N ASP A 73 1.12 0.12 12.05
CA ASP A 73 -0.28 -0.26 11.81
C ASP A 73 -0.51 -1.72 12.23
N ILE A 74 0.49 -2.59 12.02
CA ILE A 74 0.46 -3.99 12.47
C ILE A 74 0.55 -4.07 14.00
N GLN A 75 1.41 -3.27 14.62
CA GLN A 75 1.48 -3.14 16.08
C GLN A 75 0.16 -2.64 16.67
N ALA A 76 -0.42 -1.60 16.07
CA ALA A 76 -1.70 -1.04 16.49
C ALA A 76 -2.82 -2.07 16.34
N PHE A 77 -2.87 -2.80 15.23
CA PHE A 77 -3.80 -3.91 15.04
C PHE A 77 -3.68 -4.96 16.14
N ALA A 78 -2.47 -5.41 16.46
CA ALA A 78 -2.25 -6.43 17.49
C ALA A 78 -2.67 -5.96 18.88
N ILE A 79 -2.48 -4.67 19.20
CA ILE A 79 -2.97 -4.06 20.44
C ILE A 79 -4.50 -4.02 20.45
N LEU A 80 -5.11 -3.48 19.39
CA LEU A 80 -6.56 -3.26 19.31
C LEU A 80 -7.36 -4.56 19.28
N SER A 81 -6.80 -5.62 18.69
CA SER A 81 -7.43 -6.95 18.65
C SER A 81 -7.09 -7.82 19.87
N GLY A 82 -6.29 -7.32 20.82
CA GLY A 82 -5.96 -8.03 22.06
C GLY A 82 -4.98 -9.19 21.89
N VAL A 83 -4.30 -9.29 20.74
CA VAL A 83 -3.38 -10.39 20.42
C VAL A 83 -1.91 -10.01 20.61
N LYS A 84 -1.58 -8.76 20.98
CA LYS A 84 -0.20 -8.31 21.18
C LYS A 84 0.60 -9.27 22.08
N SER A 85 -0.01 -9.74 23.18
CA SER A 85 0.64 -10.63 24.14
C SER A 85 0.88 -12.05 23.63
N LEU A 86 0.33 -12.42 22.47
CA LEU A 86 0.58 -13.71 21.83
C LEU A 86 1.90 -13.70 21.04
N PHE A 87 2.36 -12.52 20.63
CA PHE A 87 3.63 -12.35 19.98
C PHE A 87 4.71 -12.06 21.04
N PRO A 88 5.98 -12.38 20.76
CA PRO A 88 7.10 -11.88 21.55
C PRO A 88 7.20 -10.34 21.40
N ASP A 89 8.40 -9.78 21.38
CA ASP A 89 8.58 -8.38 21.02
C ASP A 89 8.07 -8.16 19.58
N LEU A 90 6.89 -7.53 19.46
CA LEU A 90 6.26 -7.18 18.18
C LEU A 90 6.96 -5.97 17.55
N ASP A 91 8.27 -6.06 17.38
CA ASP A 91 9.10 -5.03 16.76
C ASP A 91 9.11 -5.15 15.23
N ASP A 92 9.63 -4.13 14.57
CA ASP A 92 9.65 -4.04 13.10
C ASP A 92 10.42 -5.22 12.48
N LYS A 93 11.43 -5.74 13.18
CA LYS A 93 12.24 -6.88 12.73
C LYS A 93 11.43 -8.17 12.78
N PHE A 94 10.78 -8.45 13.90
CA PHE A 94 9.91 -9.62 14.06
C PHE A 94 8.79 -9.61 13.02
N ILE A 95 8.13 -8.47 12.82
CA ILE A 95 7.08 -8.35 11.81
C ILE A 95 7.63 -8.59 10.40
N SER A 96 8.79 -8.03 10.07
CA SER A 96 9.47 -8.27 8.80
C SER A 96 9.82 -9.75 8.60
N ASP A 97 10.32 -10.41 9.63
CA ASP A 97 10.72 -11.82 9.59
C ASP A 97 9.50 -12.75 9.39
N VAL A 98 8.38 -12.47 10.08
CA VAL A 98 7.11 -13.21 9.97
C VAL A 98 6.40 -12.98 8.64
N LEU A 99 6.48 -11.78 8.05
CA LEU A 99 5.84 -11.52 6.76
C LEU A 99 6.66 -11.99 5.56
N ASN A 100 7.93 -12.34 5.77
CA ASN A 100 8.80 -12.81 4.71
C ASN A 100 8.51 -14.30 4.40
N GLU A 101 7.83 -14.55 3.28
CA GLU A 101 7.48 -15.90 2.81
C GLU A 101 8.68 -16.86 2.70
N LYS A 102 9.91 -16.34 2.50
CA LYS A 102 11.13 -17.17 2.45
C LYS A 102 11.62 -17.61 3.83
N LEU A 103 11.19 -16.94 4.89
CA LEU A 103 11.52 -17.22 6.29
C LEU A 103 10.36 -17.90 7.04
N ASN A 104 9.14 -17.90 6.47
CA ASN A 104 7.94 -18.49 7.04
C ASN A 104 8.01 -20.02 7.13
N LYS A 105 8.74 -20.53 8.13
CA LYS A 105 8.42 -21.80 8.76
C LYS A 105 7.25 -21.54 9.70
N ALA A 106 6.08 -22.10 9.39
CA ALA A 106 4.83 -21.86 10.10
C ALA A 106 4.99 -21.70 11.62
N TYR A 107 4.81 -20.49 12.13
CA TYR A 107 4.76 -20.23 13.56
C TYR A 107 3.33 -20.48 14.06
N LEU A 108 3.11 -21.60 14.73
CA LEU A 108 1.86 -21.88 15.41
C LEU A 108 1.91 -21.26 16.81
N ILE A 109 1.24 -20.13 16.99
CA ILE A 109 1.11 -19.47 18.30
C ILE A 109 -0.15 -20.02 18.96
N LYS A 110 0.01 -20.78 20.05
CA LYS A 110 -1.10 -21.25 20.89
C LYS A 110 -1.17 -20.41 22.16
N ASN A 111 -2.37 -20.00 22.55
CA ASN A 111 -2.62 -19.36 23.84
C ASN A 111 -2.42 -20.39 24.97
N GLN A 112 -1.97 -19.95 26.16
CA GLN A 112 -1.78 -20.78 27.37
C GLN A 112 -2.99 -21.66 27.74
N GLY A 113 -4.21 -21.32 27.30
CA GLY A 113 -5.39 -22.19 27.46
C GLY A 113 -5.32 -23.55 26.72
N PHE A 114 -4.26 -23.82 25.95
CA PHE A 114 -4.01 -25.09 25.26
C PHE A 114 -2.78 -25.86 25.79
N GLU A 115 -2.17 -25.41 26.89
CA GLU A 115 -1.11 -26.18 27.55
C GLU A 115 -1.77 -27.20 28.48
N ASP A 116 -1.63 -28.50 28.16
CA ASP A 116 -1.98 -29.56 29.09
C ASP A 116 -1.04 -29.46 30.29
N LEU A 117 -1.58 -29.04 31.44
CA LEU A 117 -0.88 -29.04 32.72
C LEU A 117 -0.63 -30.51 33.12
N GLN A 118 0.58 -31.01 32.87
CA GLN A 118 1.12 -32.24 33.49
C GLN A 118 1.98 -31.91 34.70
#